data_AF-A0A9N9IF18-F1
#
_entry.id   AF-A0A9N9IF18-F1
#
_cell.length_a   1.000
_cell.length_b   1.000
_cell.length_c   1.000
_cell.angle_alpha   90.00
_cell.angle_beta   90.00
_cell.angle_gamma   90.00
#
_symmetry.space_group_name_H-M   'P 1'
#
loop_
_entity.id
_entity.type
_entity.pdbx_description
1 polymer ?
#
loop_
_entity_poly.entity_id
_entity_poly.type
_entity_poly.pdbx_seq_one_letter_code
_entity_poly.pdbx_strand_id
1 'polypeptide(L)'
;MPVATGIPVSNTINNTLPFPPLTEQHILNCVFSSWYNTFRRVTLKSKIIKPLPEEFIEYLHADGIFLPEQNFLERNITEFSDDDEEYTGVGTDLIGEDDDQQLPSFPDLEQQIWQTIEEFDGAVFPKLNWSSPRDAVWISATNTLKCNTPSDIFLLLKSSDFVAHDLDHAFEDCNYEEESLRRQRPDVFELVLRKWYDVAPSMEFRCFVRNEELVAISQRDVNYYPFLVDVQEDLETKIIQFFNTNIRNKFFNRDYVFDAYVTRNRERVWLIDFNPFGPMTDSLLFTWEDILTAAGPPIFRIITSQSQASQSRSQPFATNRFPREVFDFSQGQTVVEFAERFQRELEELLDMMLLGDPVPTGSREHFDKRSQTYTRQFDEDKPYGSVFPRHQPKDRATFY
;
A
#
# COMPACT_ATOMS: atom_id res chain seq x y z
N MET A 1 61.13 -28.26 23.31
CA MET A 1 60.54 -28.42 21.97
C MET A 1 59.35 -29.37 22.03
N PRO A 2 58.12 -28.90 22.29
CA PRO A 2 56.90 -29.56 21.83
C PRO A 2 56.47 -29.00 20.47
N VAL A 3 55.97 -29.87 19.58
CA VAL A 3 55.53 -29.51 18.24
C VAL A 3 54.13 -28.88 18.31
N ALA A 4 53.95 -27.70 17.70
CA ALA A 4 52.66 -27.05 17.61
C ALA A 4 51.79 -27.72 16.52
N THR A 5 50.64 -28.25 16.92
CA THR A 5 49.61 -28.75 16.01
C THR A 5 48.84 -27.57 15.41
N GLY A 6 49.14 -27.20 14.18
CA GLY A 6 48.37 -26.19 13.44
C GLY A 6 46.98 -26.69 13.11
N ILE A 7 45.95 -26.01 13.62
CA ILE A 7 44.56 -26.17 13.17
C ILE A 7 44.46 -25.55 11.77
N PRO A 8 43.86 -26.22 10.77
CA PRO A 8 43.69 -25.61 9.45
C PRO A 8 42.71 -24.44 9.55
N VAL A 9 43.13 -23.28 9.05
CA VAL A 9 42.26 -22.09 8.96
C VAL A 9 41.12 -22.41 8.00
N SER A 10 39.89 -22.38 8.50
CA SER A 10 38.70 -22.48 7.66
C SER A 10 38.58 -21.21 6.81
N ASN A 11 38.87 -21.33 5.52
CA ASN A 11 38.53 -20.29 4.55
C ASN A 11 37.00 -20.16 4.50
N THR A 12 36.46 -19.18 5.22
CA THR A 12 35.11 -18.66 4.98
C THR A 12 35.10 -18.01 3.61
N ILE A 13 34.74 -18.80 2.59
CA ILE A 13 34.35 -18.25 1.29
C ILE A 13 33.09 -17.44 1.54
N ASN A 14 33.20 -16.12 1.48
CA ASN A 14 32.03 -15.25 1.51
C ASN A 14 31.18 -15.60 0.28
N ASN A 15 30.05 -16.25 0.52
CA ASN A 15 29.21 -16.85 -0.51
C ASN A 15 28.31 -15.80 -1.18
N THR A 16 28.89 -14.66 -1.54
CA THR A 16 28.23 -13.55 -2.23
C THR A 16 27.97 -13.94 -3.68
N LEU A 17 26.69 -14.07 -4.04
CA LEU A 17 26.27 -14.34 -5.41
C LEU A 17 26.82 -13.27 -6.38
N PRO A 18 27.22 -13.64 -7.61
CA PRO A 18 27.87 -12.72 -8.54
C PRO A 18 26.88 -11.82 -9.28
N PHE A 19 26.23 -10.93 -8.53
CA PHE A 19 25.43 -9.84 -9.10
C PHE A 19 26.33 -8.81 -9.81
N PRO A 20 25.88 -8.21 -10.93
CA PRO A 20 26.50 -6.99 -11.44
C PRO A 20 26.30 -5.86 -10.42
N PRO A 21 27.20 -4.86 -10.34
CA PRO A 21 27.02 -3.71 -9.46
C PRO A 21 25.69 -2.99 -9.75
N LEU A 22 24.89 -2.79 -8.71
CA LEU A 22 23.64 -2.05 -8.77
C LEU A 22 23.96 -0.56 -8.70
N THR A 23 23.46 0.22 -9.66
CA THR A 23 23.67 1.68 -9.71
C THR A 23 22.34 2.38 -9.57
N GLU A 24 22.33 3.63 -9.10
CA GLU A 24 21.11 4.44 -9.08
C GLU A 24 20.45 4.51 -10.46
N GLN A 25 21.24 4.55 -11.54
CA GLN A 25 20.71 4.57 -12.91
C GLN A 25 19.90 3.30 -13.24
N HIS A 26 20.26 2.13 -12.69
CA HIS A 26 19.45 0.92 -12.86
C HIS A 26 18.07 1.07 -12.21
N ILE A 27 17.98 1.75 -11.06
CA ILE A 27 16.73 2.08 -10.36
C ILE A 27 15.93 3.12 -11.14
N LEU A 28 16.56 4.23 -11.54
CA LEU A 28 15.95 5.33 -12.30
C LEU A 28 15.40 4.86 -13.66
N ASN A 29 16.04 3.88 -14.30
CA ASN A 29 15.55 3.25 -15.53
C ASN A 29 14.26 2.44 -15.32
N CYS A 30 13.97 1.99 -14.09
CA CYS A 30 12.75 1.28 -13.73
C CYS A 30 11.58 2.21 -13.31
N VAL A 31 11.82 3.52 -13.12
CA VAL A 31 10.75 4.51 -12.86
C VAL A 31 9.72 4.43 -13.98
N PHE A 32 8.43 4.43 -13.64
CA PHE A 32 7.35 4.23 -14.60
C PHE A 32 7.41 5.18 -15.81
N SER A 33 7.63 6.48 -15.59
CA SER A 33 7.77 7.47 -16.66
C SER A 33 8.98 7.24 -17.57
N SER A 34 10.07 6.64 -17.08
CA SER A 34 11.27 6.33 -17.88
C SER A 34 10.95 5.35 -19.01
N TRP A 35 10.13 4.32 -18.75
CA TRP A 35 9.86 3.26 -19.72
C TRP A 35 8.48 3.33 -20.38
N TYR A 36 7.46 3.92 -19.72
CA TYR A 36 6.07 3.90 -20.20
C TYR A 36 5.91 4.37 -21.65
N ASN A 37 6.56 5.48 -22.03
CA ASN A 37 6.45 6.04 -23.38
C ASN A 37 6.94 5.10 -24.50
N THR A 38 7.98 4.30 -24.21
CA THR A 38 8.57 3.30 -25.11
C THR A 38 7.63 2.10 -25.27
N PHE A 39 7.01 1.64 -24.18
CA PHE A 39 6.19 0.43 -24.15
C PHE A 39 4.68 0.68 -24.18
N ARG A 40 4.21 1.93 -24.34
CA ARG A 40 2.79 2.35 -24.31
C ARG A 40 1.81 1.56 -25.18
N ARG A 41 2.30 0.86 -26.21
CA ARG A 41 1.48 0.01 -27.12
C ARG A 41 1.26 -1.40 -26.59
N VAL A 42 2.02 -1.82 -25.57
CA VAL A 42 2.08 -3.19 -25.04
C VAL A 42 1.95 -3.23 -23.51
N THR A 43 1.64 -2.11 -22.87
CA THR A 43 1.32 -2.00 -21.43
C THR A 43 -0.08 -1.41 -21.25
N LEU A 44 -0.59 -1.43 -20.02
CA LEU A 44 -1.92 -0.93 -19.67
C LEU A 44 -1.95 0.61 -19.68
N LYS A 45 -3.05 1.19 -20.20
CA LYS A 45 -3.22 2.65 -20.32
C LYS A 45 -3.08 3.32 -18.95
N SER A 46 -2.17 4.28 -18.86
CA SER A 46 -1.88 5.06 -17.64
C SER A 46 -1.70 6.55 -17.93
N LYS A 47 -1.97 7.38 -16.93
CA LYS A 47 -1.56 8.79 -16.83
C LYS A 47 -0.52 8.92 -15.72
N ILE A 48 0.29 9.97 -15.79
CA ILE A 48 1.38 10.24 -14.86
C ILE A 48 1.22 11.71 -14.43
N ILE A 49 0.99 11.93 -13.14
CA ILE A 49 0.96 13.26 -12.52
C ILE A 49 2.37 13.47 -11.93
N LYS A 50 3.12 14.42 -12.48
CA LYS A 50 4.54 14.65 -12.17
C LYS A 50 4.93 16.12 -12.42
N PRO A 51 5.68 16.77 -11.51
CA PRO A 51 6.05 16.29 -10.17
C PRO A 51 4.82 16.18 -9.25
N LEU A 52 4.90 15.36 -8.20
CA LEU A 52 4.00 15.50 -7.07
C LEU A 52 4.39 16.73 -6.21
N PRO A 53 3.42 17.43 -5.58
CA PRO A 53 3.70 18.50 -4.63
C PRO A 53 4.49 17.98 -3.41
N GLU A 54 5.46 18.75 -2.92
CA GLU A 54 6.28 18.34 -1.77
C GLU A 54 5.45 18.19 -0.48
N GLU A 55 4.50 19.09 -0.26
CA GLU A 55 3.45 19.02 0.76
C GLU A 55 2.65 17.70 0.74
N PHE A 56 2.45 17.08 -0.43
CA PHE A 56 1.80 15.78 -0.55
C PHE A 56 2.75 14.63 -0.16
N ILE A 57 4.06 14.78 -0.39
CA ILE A 57 5.08 13.82 0.03
C ILE A 57 5.27 13.88 1.54
N GLU A 58 5.38 15.08 2.12
CA GLU A 58 5.36 15.31 3.58
C GLU A 58 4.11 14.70 4.22
N TYR A 59 2.94 14.86 3.59
CA TYR A 59 1.71 14.19 4.01
C TYR A 59 1.78 12.67 3.95
N LEU A 60 2.40 12.05 2.94
CA LEU A 60 2.58 10.60 2.89
C LEU A 60 3.51 10.11 4.02
N HIS A 61 4.58 10.84 4.34
CA HIS A 61 5.49 10.51 5.44
C HIS A 61 4.91 10.74 6.85
N ALA A 62 3.94 11.65 7.01
CA ALA A 62 3.40 12.00 8.33
C ALA A 62 2.71 10.80 9.02
N ASP A 63 2.83 10.69 10.35
CA ASP A 63 2.11 9.67 11.11
C ASP A 63 0.59 9.91 11.13
N GLY A 64 -0.19 8.83 11.19
CA GLY A 64 -1.66 8.86 11.30
C GLY A 64 -2.40 9.12 9.98
N ILE A 65 -3.57 8.52 9.80
CA ILE A 65 -4.35 8.60 8.55
C ILE A 65 -5.40 9.70 8.66
N PHE A 66 -4.99 10.93 8.36
CA PHE A 66 -5.90 12.04 8.11
C PHE A 66 -6.20 12.10 6.61
N LEU A 67 -7.46 12.18 6.21
CA LEU A 67 -7.86 12.38 4.81
C LEU A 67 -8.35 13.82 4.63
N PRO A 68 -8.16 14.43 3.45
CA PRO A 68 -8.79 15.71 3.14
C PRO A 68 -10.31 15.64 3.30
N GLU A 69 -10.90 16.71 3.82
CA GLU A 69 -12.34 16.95 3.76
C GLU A 69 -12.75 17.02 2.29
N GLN A 70 -13.28 15.91 1.74
CA GLN A 70 -13.81 15.94 0.39
C GLN A 70 -15.12 16.72 0.37
N ASN A 71 -15.20 17.73 -0.51
CA ASN A 71 -16.44 18.41 -0.90
C ASN A 71 -17.35 17.45 -1.70
N PHE A 72 -17.81 16.35 -1.08
CA PHE A 72 -18.85 15.44 -1.58
C PHE A 72 -20.15 16.19 -1.93
N LEU A 73 -20.36 17.35 -1.31
CA LEU A 73 -21.61 18.12 -1.36
C LEU A 73 -21.73 19.04 -2.59
N GLU A 74 -20.65 19.65 -3.08
CA GLU A 74 -20.78 20.78 -4.03
C GLU A 74 -21.06 20.38 -5.48
N ARG A 75 -20.61 19.21 -5.93
CA ARG A 75 -20.74 18.81 -7.35
C ARG A 75 -22.06 18.15 -7.73
N ASN A 76 -22.84 17.65 -6.77
CA ASN A 76 -24.14 17.00 -7.04
C ASN A 76 -25.33 17.96 -6.89
N ILE A 77 -25.15 19.16 -6.34
CA ILE A 77 -26.23 20.13 -6.08
C ILE A 77 -26.41 21.12 -7.26
N THR A 78 -25.40 21.27 -8.13
CA THR A 78 -25.38 22.33 -9.17
C THR A 78 -26.19 22.03 -10.46
N GLU A 79 -26.86 20.88 -10.59
CA GLU A 79 -27.79 20.61 -11.71
C GLU A 79 -29.29 20.80 -11.37
N PHE A 80 -29.64 21.20 -10.13
CA PHE A 80 -31.02 21.54 -9.76
C PHE A 80 -31.10 22.92 -9.09
N SER A 81 -31.02 23.97 -9.91
CA SER A 81 -31.38 25.33 -9.49
C SER A 81 -32.91 25.48 -9.48
N ASP A 82 -33.48 25.70 -8.31
CA ASP A 82 -34.31 26.88 -7.96
C ASP A 82 -35.16 26.55 -6.71
N ASP A 83 -34.69 26.97 -5.54
CA ASP A 83 -35.48 27.72 -4.55
C ASP A 83 -34.58 28.20 -3.38
N ASP A 84 -34.84 29.42 -2.90
CA ASP A 84 -34.04 30.12 -1.90
C ASP A 84 -34.35 29.65 -0.45
N GLU A 85 -33.46 28.88 0.21
CA GLU A 85 -33.39 28.87 1.69
C GLU A 85 -31.94 28.76 2.24
N GLU A 86 -31.63 29.67 3.18
CA GLU A 86 -30.32 29.86 3.81
C GLU A 86 -30.10 28.82 4.95
N TYR A 87 -29.60 27.64 4.61
CA TYR A 87 -29.30 26.60 5.60
C TYR A 87 -27.95 26.82 6.29
N THR A 88 -28.00 27.26 7.55
CA THR A 88 -26.84 27.33 8.46
C THR A 88 -26.27 25.94 8.73
N GLY A 89 -24.96 25.76 8.54
CA GLY A 89 -24.28 24.47 8.72
C GLY A 89 -24.46 23.87 10.13
N VAL A 90 -24.67 22.56 10.18
CA VAL A 90 -24.73 21.79 11.43
C VAL A 90 -23.30 21.50 11.89
N GLY A 91 -22.93 22.04 13.06
CA GLY A 91 -21.60 21.85 13.64
C GLY A 91 -21.34 20.41 14.08
N THR A 92 -20.15 19.91 13.78
CA THR A 92 -19.60 18.63 14.25
C THR A 92 -19.07 18.76 15.68
N ASP A 93 -19.99 18.84 16.66
CA ASP A 93 -19.70 18.96 18.11
C ASP A 93 -19.12 17.66 18.73
N LEU A 94 -18.05 17.09 18.15
CA LEU A 94 -17.33 15.91 18.67
C LEU A 94 -15.80 15.99 18.55
N ILE A 95 -15.23 17.20 18.49
CA ILE A 95 -13.79 17.42 18.66
C ILE A 95 -13.55 18.05 20.03
N GLY A 96 -12.65 17.46 20.83
CA GLY A 96 -12.21 18.07 22.09
C GLY A 96 -11.35 19.30 21.83
N GLU A 97 -11.59 20.37 22.59
CA GLU A 97 -10.86 21.65 22.51
C GLU A 97 -9.38 21.50 22.96
N ASP A 98 -8.46 21.03 22.09
CA ASP A 98 -7.00 21.38 22.15
C ASP A 98 -6.12 20.85 20.97
N ASP A 99 -6.60 20.80 19.71
CA ASP A 99 -5.68 20.57 18.57
C ASP A 99 -6.08 21.29 17.27
N ASP A 100 -5.30 22.30 16.88
CA ASP A 100 -5.42 23.06 15.62
C ASP A 100 -4.86 22.26 14.41
N GLN A 101 -5.18 20.96 14.31
CA GLN A 101 -4.75 20.12 13.19
C GLN A 101 -5.57 20.44 11.93
N GLN A 102 -5.08 21.42 11.17
CA GLN A 102 -5.59 21.77 9.85
C GLN A 102 -5.52 20.55 8.92
N LEU A 103 -6.68 20.08 8.44
CA LEU A 103 -6.76 18.92 7.57
C LEU A 103 -5.92 19.11 6.29
N PRO A 104 -5.27 18.06 5.79
CA PRO A 104 -4.50 18.12 4.54
C PRO A 104 -5.44 18.44 3.37
N SER A 105 -4.98 19.22 2.39
CA SER A 105 -5.78 19.61 1.22
C SER A 105 -4.91 19.79 0.00
N PHE A 106 -5.25 19.13 -1.12
CA PHE A 106 -4.42 19.12 -2.34
C PHE A 106 -5.25 19.39 -3.60
N PRO A 107 -5.93 20.54 -3.71
CA PRO A 107 -6.99 20.77 -4.71
C PRO A 107 -6.54 20.56 -6.17
N ASP A 108 -5.33 20.99 -6.52
CA ASP A 108 -4.77 20.82 -7.87
C ASP A 108 -4.42 19.35 -8.18
N LEU A 109 -4.01 18.58 -7.17
CA LEU A 109 -3.72 17.14 -7.31
C LEU A 109 -5.04 16.35 -7.40
N GLU A 110 -5.99 16.64 -6.52
CA GLU A 110 -7.33 16.05 -6.52
C GLU A 110 -8.07 16.33 -7.85
N GLN A 111 -7.96 17.54 -8.41
CA GLN A 111 -8.53 17.86 -9.72
C GLN A 111 -7.93 16.98 -10.83
N GLN A 112 -6.60 16.81 -10.87
CA GLN A 112 -5.93 15.96 -11.86
C GLN A 112 -6.26 14.47 -11.68
N ILE A 113 -6.43 14.03 -10.44
CA ILE A 113 -6.90 12.68 -10.10
C ILE A 113 -8.33 12.50 -10.65
N TRP A 114 -9.26 13.40 -10.33
CA TRP A 114 -10.65 13.33 -10.80
C TRP A 114 -10.77 13.30 -12.32
N GLN A 115 -10.06 14.19 -13.03
CA GLN A 115 -10.01 14.20 -14.50
C GLN A 115 -9.51 12.86 -15.07
N THR A 116 -8.54 12.23 -14.40
CA THR A 116 -7.99 10.94 -14.82
C THR A 116 -8.94 9.78 -14.54
N ILE A 117 -9.63 9.80 -13.39
CA ILE A 117 -10.67 8.85 -13.04
C ILE A 117 -11.80 8.89 -14.08
N GLU A 118 -12.27 10.09 -14.44
CA GLU A 118 -13.28 10.29 -15.48
C GLU A 118 -12.82 9.77 -16.86
N GLU A 119 -11.61 10.11 -17.32
CA GLU A 119 -11.06 9.62 -18.60
C GLU A 119 -10.93 8.08 -18.65
N PHE A 120 -10.87 7.42 -17.49
CA PHE A 120 -10.62 5.99 -17.34
C PHE A 120 -11.89 5.18 -16.99
N ASP A 121 -13.06 5.71 -17.29
CA ASP A 121 -14.39 5.13 -17.03
C ASP A 121 -14.68 4.96 -15.53
N GLY A 122 -14.25 5.93 -14.74
CA GLY A 122 -14.54 6.04 -13.30
C GLY A 122 -13.65 5.21 -12.38
N ALA A 123 -12.67 4.44 -12.88
CA ALA A 123 -11.89 3.52 -12.05
C ALA A 123 -10.39 3.45 -12.41
N VAL A 124 -9.52 3.59 -11.40
CA VAL A 124 -8.07 3.59 -11.56
C VAL A 124 -7.35 2.67 -10.56
N PHE A 125 -6.06 2.46 -10.80
CA PHE A 125 -5.12 1.76 -9.94
C PHE A 125 -3.90 2.67 -9.72
N PRO A 126 -3.60 3.09 -8.48
CA PRO A 126 -2.48 3.98 -8.19
C PRO A 126 -1.15 3.22 -8.03
N LYS A 127 -0.05 3.90 -8.38
CA LYS A 127 1.31 3.54 -7.97
C LYS A 127 2.20 4.79 -7.93
N LEU A 128 3.31 4.75 -7.19
CA LEU A 128 4.36 5.75 -7.29
C LEU A 128 5.37 5.37 -8.40
N ASN A 129 6.55 5.98 -8.37
CA ASN A 129 7.69 5.77 -9.25
C ASN A 129 7.93 4.28 -9.60
N TRP A 130 7.94 3.39 -8.60
CA TRP A 130 8.24 1.95 -8.77
C TRP A 130 7.18 1.04 -8.17
N SER A 131 6.63 1.37 -7.01
CA SER A 131 5.80 0.47 -6.22
C SER A 131 4.33 0.85 -6.21
N SER A 132 3.48 -0.16 -6.13
CA SER A 132 2.02 -0.03 -5.97
C SER A 132 1.60 -0.59 -4.62
N PRO A 133 0.56 -0.02 -3.97
CA PRO A 133 0.20 -0.29 -2.58
C PRO A 133 -0.55 -1.63 -2.39
N ARG A 134 0.03 -2.73 -2.91
CA ARG A 134 -0.58 -4.08 -2.92
C ARG A 134 -0.65 -4.71 -1.52
N ASP A 135 0.27 -4.32 -0.66
CA ASP A 135 0.34 -4.58 0.76
C ASP A 135 -0.78 -3.89 1.54
N ALA A 136 -1.19 -2.69 1.14
CA ALA A 136 -2.26 -1.90 1.77
C ALA A 136 -3.70 -2.32 1.39
N VAL A 137 -3.92 -3.39 0.62
CA VAL A 137 -5.27 -3.77 0.14
C VAL A 137 -6.30 -3.96 1.27
N TRP A 138 -5.83 -4.25 2.49
CA TRP A 138 -6.65 -4.45 3.69
C TRP A 138 -7.36 -3.19 4.22
N ILE A 139 -6.87 -1.97 3.92
CA ILE A 139 -7.51 -0.72 4.37
C ILE A 139 -8.63 -0.27 3.42
N SER A 140 -8.69 -0.82 2.20
CA SER A 140 -9.75 -0.52 1.23
C SER A 140 -11.07 -1.19 1.65
N ALA A 141 -12.15 -0.43 1.75
CA ALA A 141 -13.52 -0.91 1.99
C ALA A 141 -13.97 -2.06 1.08
N THR A 142 -13.50 -2.10 -0.17
CA THR A 142 -13.81 -3.19 -1.13
C THR A 142 -12.85 -4.38 -1.09
N ASN A 143 -11.79 -4.32 -0.26
CA ASN A 143 -10.63 -5.21 -0.32
C ASN A 143 -10.04 -5.35 -1.74
N THR A 144 -9.95 -4.22 -2.47
CA THR A 144 -9.35 -4.15 -3.81
C THR A 144 -8.43 -2.94 -3.95
N LEU A 145 -7.60 -2.95 -4.99
CA LEU A 145 -6.74 -1.82 -5.36
C LEU A 145 -7.39 -0.93 -6.44
N LYS A 146 -8.73 -1.01 -6.55
CA LYS A 146 -9.53 -0.19 -7.45
C LYS A 146 -9.92 1.08 -6.71
N CYS A 147 -9.46 2.21 -7.20
CA CYS A 147 -9.83 3.52 -6.70
C CYS A 147 -10.89 4.15 -7.60
N ASN A 148 -11.89 4.76 -6.96
CA ASN A 148 -12.97 5.53 -7.54
C ASN A 148 -12.92 7.01 -7.08
N THR A 149 -12.18 7.34 -6.01
CA THR A 149 -11.99 8.71 -5.49
C THR A 149 -10.51 9.04 -5.18
N PRO A 150 -10.13 10.32 -4.99
CA PRO A 150 -8.82 10.71 -4.46
C PRO A 150 -8.54 10.13 -3.06
N SER A 151 -9.53 10.08 -2.16
CA SER A 151 -9.33 9.50 -0.82
C SER A 151 -8.99 8.02 -0.87
N ASP A 152 -9.55 7.25 -1.81
CA ASP A 152 -9.18 5.83 -1.99
C ASP A 152 -7.68 5.70 -2.35
N ILE A 153 -7.17 6.63 -3.15
CA ILE A 153 -5.77 6.68 -3.58
C ILE A 153 -4.89 7.10 -2.40
N PHE A 154 -5.25 8.17 -1.70
CA PHE A 154 -4.47 8.69 -0.57
C PHE A 154 -4.42 7.66 0.57
N LEU A 155 -5.54 7.03 0.90
CA LEU A 155 -5.65 5.96 1.89
C LEU A 155 -4.73 4.77 1.56
N LEU A 156 -4.81 4.23 0.33
CA LEU A 156 -3.96 3.11 -0.08
C LEU A 156 -2.47 3.47 -0.12
N LEU A 157 -2.11 4.65 -0.65
CA LEU A 157 -0.71 5.06 -0.72
C LEU A 157 -0.11 5.28 0.67
N LYS A 158 -0.87 5.90 1.58
CA LYS A 158 -0.44 6.23 2.94
C LYS A 158 -0.38 5.02 3.88
N SER A 159 -1.12 3.94 3.59
CA SER A 159 -1.11 2.69 4.38
C SER A 159 -0.18 1.60 3.82
N SER A 160 0.79 1.96 2.99
CA SER A 160 1.65 1.01 2.26
C SER A 160 3.14 1.16 2.61
N ASP A 161 3.72 0.10 3.16
CA ASP A 161 5.17 -0.02 3.41
C ASP A 161 5.95 0.05 2.09
N PHE A 162 5.38 -0.48 1.01
CA PHE A 162 5.94 -0.39 -0.34
C PHE A 162 6.02 1.05 -0.85
N VAL A 163 5.02 1.88 -0.53
CA VAL A 163 5.05 3.30 -0.87
C VAL A 163 6.06 4.02 0.01
N ALA A 164 6.11 3.75 1.31
CA ALA A 164 7.16 4.30 2.19
C ALA A 164 8.58 3.95 1.70
N HIS A 165 8.81 2.71 1.26
CA HIS A 165 10.09 2.29 0.66
C HIS A 165 10.42 3.08 -0.62
N ASP A 166 9.44 3.35 -1.49
CA ASP A 166 9.63 4.20 -2.69
C ASP A 166 10.04 5.64 -2.32
N LEU A 167 9.62 6.15 -1.16
CA LEU A 167 9.97 7.48 -0.67
C LEU A 167 11.38 7.53 -0.06
N ASP A 168 11.69 6.64 0.89
CA ASP A 168 12.87 6.74 1.78
C ASP A 168 14.02 5.77 1.47
N HIS A 169 13.75 4.67 0.75
CA HIS A 169 14.67 3.53 0.65
C HIS A 169 15.03 3.11 -0.79
N ALA A 170 14.50 3.80 -1.80
CA ALA A 170 14.62 3.43 -3.22
C ALA A 170 16.05 3.18 -3.73
N PHE A 171 17.07 3.79 -3.10
CA PHE A 171 18.48 3.65 -3.50
C PHE A 171 19.37 3.00 -2.43
N GLU A 172 18.80 2.38 -1.39
CA GLU A 172 19.56 1.83 -0.26
C GLU A 172 20.50 0.68 -0.66
N ASP A 173 20.08 -0.18 -1.58
CA ASP A 173 20.86 -1.32 -2.09
C ASP A 173 21.91 -0.94 -3.16
N CYS A 174 21.95 0.32 -3.60
CA CYS A 174 22.89 0.74 -4.66
C CYS A 174 24.35 0.69 -4.18
N ASN A 175 25.27 0.39 -5.09
CA ASN A 175 26.69 0.41 -4.81
C ASN A 175 27.25 1.83 -4.96
N TYR A 176 27.77 2.36 -3.85
CA TYR A 176 28.44 3.66 -3.78
C TYR A 176 29.95 3.49 -3.54
N GLU A 177 30.76 4.42 -4.05
CA GLU A 177 32.19 4.51 -3.70
C GLU A 177 32.39 5.06 -2.28
N GLU A 178 31.54 6.01 -1.88
CA GLU A 178 31.47 6.55 -0.53
C GLU A 178 30.01 6.64 -0.06
N GLU A 179 29.74 6.21 1.17
CA GLU A 179 28.40 6.22 1.78
C GLU A 179 27.82 7.64 1.93
N SER A 180 28.68 8.65 2.02
CA SER A 180 28.35 10.09 2.00
C SER A 180 27.66 10.56 0.72
N LEU A 181 27.80 9.80 -0.38
CA LEU A 181 27.21 10.10 -1.68
C LEU A 181 25.84 9.42 -1.88
N ARG A 182 25.37 8.61 -0.93
CA ARG A 182 24.09 7.90 -1.03
C ARG A 182 22.94 8.89 -1.13
N ARG A 183 22.22 8.85 -2.26
CA ARG A 183 20.92 9.52 -2.39
C ARG A 183 19.92 8.85 -1.44
N GLN A 184 19.39 9.62 -0.49
CA GLN A 184 18.39 9.14 0.47
C GLN A 184 17.03 8.92 -0.21
N ARG A 185 16.52 9.96 -0.88
CA ARG A 185 15.21 9.93 -1.55
C ARG A 185 15.28 10.39 -3.02
N PRO A 186 14.28 10.05 -3.86
CA PRO A 186 14.17 10.56 -5.23
C PRO A 186 14.08 12.09 -5.30
N ASP A 187 14.69 12.67 -6.33
CA ASP A 187 14.58 14.13 -6.59
C ASP A 187 13.16 14.54 -7.02
N VAL A 188 12.41 13.61 -7.63
CA VAL A 188 11.06 13.84 -8.16
C VAL A 188 10.21 12.59 -8.00
N PHE A 189 9.03 12.75 -7.40
CA PHE A 189 7.99 11.74 -7.33
C PHE A 189 6.92 11.91 -8.41
N GLU A 190 6.28 10.81 -8.78
CA GLU A 190 5.18 10.76 -9.73
C GLU A 190 4.04 9.88 -9.21
N LEU A 191 2.79 10.37 -9.31
CA LEU A 191 1.60 9.54 -9.13
C LEU A 191 1.18 8.99 -10.48
N VAL A 192 1.31 7.68 -10.63
CA VAL A 192 0.86 6.96 -11.80
C VAL A 192 -0.54 6.44 -11.52
N LEU A 193 -1.50 6.90 -12.33
CA LEU A 193 -2.85 6.37 -12.34
C LEU A 193 -2.99 5.48 -13.57
N ARG A 194 -3.19 4.18 -13.37
CA ARG A 194 -3.46 3.21 -14.42
C ARG A 194 -4.97 2.99 -14.53
N LYS A 195 -5.52 2.84 -15.74
CA LYS A 195 -6.93 2.46 -15.90
C LYS A 195 -7.17 1.10 -15.25
N TRP A 196 -8.24 0.96 -14.48
CA TRP A 196 -8.55 -0.31 -13.82
C TRP A 196 -8.89 -1.41 -14.85
N TYR A 197 -8.36 -2.62 -14.62
CA TYR A 197 -8.67 -3.84 -15.38
C TYR A 197 -8.74 -5.02 -14.41
N ASP A 198 -9.66 -5.96 -14.63
CA ASP A 198 -9.72 -7.25 -13.93
C ASP A 198 -8.60 -8.20 -14.41
N VAL A 199 -7.39 -7.90 -13.95
CA VAL A 199 -6.17 -8.70 -14.16
C VAL A 199 -6.27 -9.95 -13.28
N ALA A 200 -6.38 -11.12 -13.90
CA ALA A 200 -6.40 -12.40 -13.19
C ALA A 200 -5.01 -12.73 -12.61
N PRO A 201 -4.84 -12.87 -11.28
CA PRO A 201 -3.53 -13.11 -10.66
C PRO A 201 -2.85 -14.41 -11.13
N SER A 202 -3.66 -15.42 -11.49
CA SER A 202 -3.20 -16.69 -12.05
C SER A 202 -2.48 -16.56 -13.40
N MET A 203 -2.64 -15.44 -14.09
CA MET A 203 -2.07 -15.20 -15.42
C MET A 203 -1.02 -14.07 -15.42
N GLU A 204 -0.54 -13.69 -14.24
CA GLU A 204 0.62 -12.80 -14.08
C GLU A 204 1.91 -13.62 -13.90
N PHE A 205 2.97 -13.19 -14.58
CA PHE A 205 4.27 -13.87 -14.62
C PHE A 205 5.42 -12.88 -14.48
N ARG A 206 6.39 -13.21 -13.65
CA ARG A 206 7.65 -12.46 -13.50
C ARG A 206 8.72 -13.06 -14.39
N CYS A 207 9.36 -12.24 -15.21
CA CYS A 207 10.29 -12.64 -16.24
C CYS A 207 11.66 -12.03 -15.97
N PHE A 208 12.70 -12.87 -15.86
CA PHE A 208 14.06 -12.45 -15.50
C PHE A 208 14.91 -12.39 -16.77
N VAL A 209 15.48 -11.22 -17.06
CA VAL A 209 16.32 -10.96 -18.23
C VAL A 209 17.73 -10.67 -17.78
N ARG A 210 18.72 -11.34 -18.39
CA ARG A 210 20.13 -11.18 -18.10
C ARG A 210 20.93 -11.13 -19.39
N ASN A 211 21.84 -10.17 -19.54
CA ASN A 211 22.59 -9.92 -20.78
C ASN A 211 21.69 -9.86 -22.03
N GLU A 212 20.52 -9.23 -21.92
CA GLU A 212 19.50 -9.11 -22.98
C GLU A 212 18.86 -10.45 -23.44
N GLU A 213 19.03 -11.53 -22.69
CA GLU A 213 18.35 -12.82 -22.88
C GLU A 213 17.36 -13.10 -21.74
N LEU A 214 16.19 -13.64 -22.06
CA LEU A 214 15.22 -14.12 -21.07
C LEU A 214 15.72 -15.45 -20.50
N VAL A 215 15.98 -15.52 -19.19
CA VAL A 215 16.60 -16.70 -18.53
C VAL A 215 15.65 -17.48 -17.62
N ALA A 216 14.59 -16.83 -17.10
CA ALA A 216 13.59 -17.50 -16.27
C ALA A 216 12.22 -16.80 -16.34
N ILE A 217 11.17 -17.59 -16.14
CA ILE A 217 9.78 -17.14 -16.01
C ILE A 217 9.20 -17.80 -14.75
N SER A 218 8.57 -17.02 -13.87
CA SER A 218 7.87 -17.48 -12.67
C SER A 218 6.41 -17.09 -12.73
N GLN A 219 5.50 -17.96 -12.28
CA GLN A 219 4.17 -17.55 -11.82
C GLN A 219 4.32 -16.44 -10.76
N ARG A 220 3.52 -15.35 -10.85
CA ARG A 220 3.64 -14.18 -9.97
C ARG A 220 2.91 -14.33 -8.64
N ASP A 221 1.73 -14.94 -8.68
CA ASP A 221 0.94 -15.28 -7.49
C ASP A 221 1.30 -16.68 -6.97
N VAL A 222 1.29 -16.88 -5.65
CA VAL A 222 1.76 -18.11 -4.98
C VAL A 222 0.65 -19.15 -4.74
N ASN A 223 -0.53 -18.95 -5.32
CA ASN A 223 -1.63 -19.92 -5.24
C ASN A 223 -1.48 -21.07 -6.25
N TYR A 224 -2.11 -22.21 -5.97
CA TYR A 224 -2.20 -23.31 -6.92
C TYR A 224 -3.40 -23.13 -7.85
N TYR A 225 -3.13 -23.17 -9.17
CA TYR A 225 -4.14 -23.10 -10.21
C TYR A 225 -4.01 -24.33 -11.12
N PRO A 226 -4.88 -25.36 -10.96
CA PRO A 226 -4.74 -26.64 -11.67
C PRO A 226 -4.61 -26.50 -13.19
N PHE A 227 -5.36 -25.58 -13.79
CA PHE A 227 -5.38 -25.38 -15.23
C PHE A 227 -4.05 -24.85 -15.81
N LEU A 228 -3.16 -24.26 -15.01
CA LEU A 228 -1.89 -23.72 -15.52
C LEU A 228 -0.98 -24.82 -16.06
N VAL A 229 -1.05 -26.03 -15.51
CA VAL A 229 -0.29 -27.20 -15.98
C VAL A 229 -0.66 -27.54 -17.43
N ASP A 230 -1.95 -27.49 -17.77
CA ASP A 230 -2.46 -27.81 -19.11
C ASP A 230 -2.13 -26.75 -20.17
N VAL A 231 -1.74 -25.53 -19.76
CA VAL A 231 -1.46 -24.40 -20.66
C VAL A 231 -0.03 -23.87 -20.58
N GLN A 232 0.84 -24.49 -19.79
CA GLN A 232 2.19 -24.00 -19.47
C GLN A 232 3.03 -23.73 -20.73
N GLU A 233 3.10 -24.69 -21.65
CA GLU A 233 3.90 -24.59 -22.90
C GLU A 233 3.42 -23.45 -23.83
N ASP A 234 2.10 -23.23 -23.89
CA ASP A 234 1.49 -22.14 -24.69
C ASP A 234 1.76 -20.77 -24.06
N LEU A 235 1.68 -20.67 -22.73
CA LEU A 235 2.06 -19.46 -21.99
C LEU A 235 3.56 -19.14 -22.16
N GLU A 236 4.43 -20.15 -22.04
CA GLU A 236 5.88 -20.02 -22.25
C GLU A 236 6.19 -19.44 -23.63
N THR A 237 5.63 -20.08 -24.67
CA THR A 237 5.78 -19.68 -26.07
C THR A 237 5.34 -18.23 -26.28
N LYS A 238 4.20 -17.82 -25.72
CA LYS A 238 3.67 -16.46 -25.83
C LYS A 238 4.53 -15.43 -25.10
N ILE A 239 5.04 -15.73 -23.91
CA ILE A 239 5.89 -14.83 -23.14
C ILE A 239 7.25 -14.66 -23.83
N ILE A 240 7.86 -15.74 -24.33
CA ILE A 240 9.10 -15.71 -25.12
C ILE A 240 8.91 -14.90 -26.41
N GLN A 241 7.81 -15.12 -27.15
CA GLN A 241 7.50 -14.35 -28.35
C GLN A 241 7.29 -12.86 -28.04
N PHE A 242 6.56 -12.56 -26.95
CA PHE A 242 6.31 -11.21 -26.48
C PHE A 242 7.61 -10.47 -26.12
N PHE A 243 8.49 -11.11 -25.35
CA PHE A 243 9.80 -10.59 -25.00
C PHE A 243 10.62 -10.24 -26.24
N ASN A 244 10.84 -11.22 -27.13
CA ASN A 244 11.67 -11.04 -28.33
C ASN A 244 11.12 -9.98 -29.29
N THR A 245 9.79 -9.84 -29.38
CA THR A 245 9.14 -8.88 -30.29
C THR A 245 9.10 -7.47 -29.69
N ASN A 246 8.76 -7.34 -28.40
CA ASN A 246 8.32 -6.07 -27.82
C ASN A 246 9.29 -5.47 -26.81
N ILE A 247 10.11 -6.27 -26.12
CA ILE A 247 10.93 -5.82 -24.98
C ILE A 247 12.43 -5.89 -25.28
N ARG A 248 12.89 -6.99 -25.89
CA ARG A 248 14.31 -7.25 -26.13
C ARG A 248 14.99 -6.09 -26.87
N ASN A 249 16.16 -5.69 -26.37
CA ASN A 249 16.98 -4.57 -26.86
C ASN A 249 16.27 -3.20 -26.90
N LYS A 250 15.20 -3.00 -26.10
CA LYS A 250 14.43 -1.74 -26.03
C LYS A 250 14.35 -1.13 -24.63
N PHE A 251 14.70 -1.90 -23.59
CA PHE A 251 14.84 -1.39 -22.23
C PHE A 251 16.29 -0.91 -22.01
N PHE A 252 16.49 0.01 -21.05
CA PHE A 252 17.78 0.70 -20.87
C PHE A 252 18.87 -0.16 -20.21
N ASN A 253 18.46 -1.12 -19.36
CA ASN A 253 19.39 -2.05 -18.71
C ASN A 253 19.52 -3.34 -19.54
N ARG A 254 20.68 -4.01 -19.45
CA ARG A 254 20.88 -5.36 -20.04
C ARG A 254 20.37 -6.48 -19.13
N ASP A 255 20.41 -6.23 -17.82
CA ASP A 255 19.90 -7.09 -16.76
C ASP A 255 18.71 -6.38 -16.11
N TYR A 256 17.54 -7.01 -16.11
CA TYR A 256 16.30 -6.45 -15.53
C TYR A 256 15.27 -7.55 -15.31
N VAL A 257 14.24 -7.23 -14.53
CA VAL A 257 13.07 -8.07 -14.36
C VAL A 257 11.87 -7.33 -14.96
N PHE A 258 10.97 -8.04 -15.64
CA PHE A 258 9.69 -7.47 -16.07
C PHE A 258 8.53 -8.37 -15.65
N ASP A 259 7.44 -7.75 -15.22
CA ASP A 259 6.20 -8.45 -14.93
C ASP A 259 5.29 -8.39 -16.17
N ALA A 260 4.64 -9.50 -16.51
CA ALA A 260 3.78 -9.63 -17.67
C ALA A 260 2.46 -10.34 -17.34
N TYR A 261 1.37 -9.87 -17.94
CA TYR A 261 0.04 -10.47 -17.84
C TYR A 261 -0.38 -11.09 -19.17
N VAL A 262 -0.85 -12.33 -19.13
CA VAL A 262 -1.46 -12.99 -20.29
C VAL A 262 -2.98 -12.95 -20.14
N THR A 263 -3.71 -12.53 -21.18
CA THR A 263 -5.18 -12.47 -21.10
C THR A 263 -5.78 -13.86 -20.85
N ARG A 264 -6.95 -13.96 -20.20
CA ARG A 264 -7.58 -15.26 -19.86
C ARG A 264 -7.81 -16.16 -21.09
N ASN A 265 -8.07 -15.57 -22.27
CA ASN A 265 -8.19 -16.26 -23.55
C ASN A 265 -6.85 -16.56 -24.25
N ARG A 266 -5.72 -16.15 -23.65
CA ARG A 266 -4.33 -16.29 -24.12
C ARG A 266 -4.03 -15.63 -25.48
N GLU A 267 -4.87 -14.71 -25.93
CA GLU A 267 -4.65 -13.99 -27.20
C GLU A 267 -3.58 -12.89 -27.12
N ARG A 268 -3.39 -12.27 -25.95
CA ARG A 268 -2.46 -11.14 -25.78
C ARG A 268 -1.62 -11.28 -24.52
N VAL A 269 -0.41 -10.75 -24.60
CA VAL A 269 0.49 -10.53 -23.47
C VAL A 269 0.68 -9.02 -23.30
N TRP A 270 0.63 -8.55 -22.06
CA TRP A 270 0.80 -7.16 -21.67
C TRP A 270 1.97 -7.03 -20.68
N LEU A 271 2.80 -6.03 -20.85
CA LEU A 271 3.78 -5.58 -19.87
C LEU A 271 3.04 -4.92 -18.70
N ILE A 272 3.38 -5.34 -17.47
CA ILE A 272 2.80 -4.83 -16.23
C ILE A 272 3.77 -3.90 -15.50
N ASP A 273 5.05 -4.25 -15.41
CA ASP A 273 6.08 -3.45 -14.74
C ASP A 273 7.51 -3.82 -15.17
N PHE A 274 8.48 -2.95 -14.86
CA PHE A 274 9.92 -3.28 -14.84
C PHE A 274 10.47 -3.10 -13.42
N ASN A 275 11.37 -4.00 -13.02
CA ASN A 275 12.04 -3.97 -11.72
C ASN A 275 13.57 -4.17 -11.90
N PRO A 276 14.41 -3.67 -10.98
CA PRO A 276 15.86 -3.90 -11.03
C PRO A 276 16.24 -5.40 -10.95
N PHE A 277 17.40 -5.76 -11.49
CA PHE A 277 17.93 -7.13 -11.39
C PHE A 277 18.82 -7.26 -10.16
N GLY A 278 18.25 -7.70 -9.03
CA GLY A 278 18.97 -7.84 -7.78
C GLY A 278 18.08 -8.31 -6.61
N PRO A 279 18.66 -8.59 -5.43
CA PRO A 279 17.96 -9.16 -4.27
C PRO A 279 16.69 -8.42 -3.84
N MET A 280 16.66 -7.10 -4.03
CA MET A 280 15.49 -6.22 -3.79
C MET A 280 14.22 -6.65 -4.55
N THR A 281 14.39 -7.34 -5.68
CA THR A 281 13.27 -7.86 -6.47
C THR A 281 13.01 -9.32 -6.10
N ASP A 282 11.82 -9.58 -5.56
CA ASP A 282 11.36 -10.93 -5.22
C ASP A 282 11.51 -11.91 -6.41
N SER A 283 12.28 -12.99 -6.16
CA SER A 283 12.59 -14.05 -7.13
C SER A 283 11.55 -15.18 -7.18
N LEU A 284 10.55 -15.16 -6.29
CA LEU A 284 9.36 -16.00 -6.29
C LEU A 284 9.67 -17.51 -6.28
N LEU A 285 9.47 -18.21 -7.40
CA LEU A 285 9.69 -19.66 -7.53
C LEU A 285 11.15 -20.03 -7.84
N PHE A 286 12.07 -19.07 -7.79
CA PHE A 286 13.50 -19.23 -8.02
C PHE A 286 14.31 -18.72 -6.84
N THR A 287 15.51 -19.27 -6.67
CA THR A 287 16.58 -18.56 -5.97
C THR A 287 17.28 -17.62 -6.95
N TRP A 288 17.92 -16.55 -6.44
CA TRP A 288 18.80 -15.74 -7.27
C TRP A 288 20.02 -16.51 -7.79
N GLU A 289 20.43 -17.60 -7.12
CA GLU A 289 21.45 -18.52 -7.63
C GLU A 289 20.98 -19.27 -8.89
N ASP A 290 19.73 -19.76 -8.92
CA ASP A 290 19.12 -20.36 -10.12
C ASP A 290 19.18 -19.36 -11.30
N ILE A 291 18.81 -18.10 -11.06
CA ILE A 291 18.74 -17.05 -12.09
C ILE A 291 20.15 -16.65 -12.57
N LEU A 292 21.14 -16.58 -11.67
CA LEU A 292 22.52 -16.22 -11.99
C LEU A 292 23.34 -17.39 -12.59
N THR A 293 22.86 -18.63 -12.49
CA THR A 293 23.50 -19.81 -13.09
C THR A 293 22.74 -20.36 -14.31
N ALA A 294 21.54 -19.84 -14.59
CA ALA A 294 20.73 -20.20 -15.76
C ALA A 294 21.51 -20.09 -17.08
N ALA A 295 21.40 -21.13 -17.91
CA ALA A 295 22.02 -21.24 -19.21
C ALA A 295 21.12 -22.02 -20.18
N GLY A 296 21.06 -21.58 -21.44
CA GLY A 296 20.19 -22.18 -22.47
C GLY A 296 18.82 -21.46 -22.56
N PRO A 297 17.74 -22.16 -22.92
CA PRO A 297 16.40 -21.57 -22.98
C PRO A 297 15.89 -21.18 -21.58
N PRO A 298 14.96 -20.22 -21.48
CA PRO A 298 14.41 -19.81 -20.20
C PRO A 298 13.70 -20.96 -19.48
N ILE A 299 13.88 -21.04 -18.16
CA ILE A 299 13.17 -22.01 -17.33
C ILE A 299 11.83 -21.40 -16.89
N PHE A 300 10.70 -22.05 -17.19
CA PHE A 300 9.39 -21.64 -16.69
C PHE A 300 8.96 -22.47 -15.48
N ARG A 301 8.76 -21.84 -14.31
CA ARG A 301 8.21 -22.47 -13.10
C ARG A 301 6.80 -21.94 -12.80
N ILE A 302 5.90 -22.86 -12.48
CA ILE A 302 4.55 -22.62 -11.96
C ILE A 302 4.34 -23.42 -10.67
N ILE A 303 3.30 -23.08 -9.90
CA ILE A 303 2.84 -23.91 -8.77
C ILE A 303 2.04 -25.09 -9.33
N THR A 304 2.53 -26.30 -9.10
CA THR A 304 1.97 -27.56 -9.63
C THR A 304 1.09 -28.32 -8.63
N SER A 305 1.04 -27.89 -7.36
CA SER A 305 0.25 -28.55 -6.33
C SER A 305 -0.11 -27.64 -5.15
N GLN A 306 -1.17 -27.99 -4.43
CA GLN A 306 -1.60 -27.28 -3.22
C GLN A 306 -0.55 -27.36 -2.09
N SER A 307 0.22 -28.45 -2.00
CA SER A 307 1.33 -28.58 -1.05
C SER A 307 2.48 -27.63 -1.37
N GLN A 308 2.84 -27.49 -2.66
CA GLN A 308 3.82 -26.50 -3.10
C GLN A 308 3.34 -25.07 -2.81
N ALA A 309 2.06 -24.75 -3.09
CA ALA A 309 1.48 -23.45 -2.75
C ALA A 309 1.62 -23.11 -1.26
N SER A 310 1.28 -24.05 -0.37
CA SER A 310 1.39 -23.86 1.08
C SER A 310 2.83 -23.69 1.56
N GLN A 311 3.82 -24.28 0.88
CA GLN A 311 5.24 -24.05 1.16
C GLN A 311 5.71 -22.69 0.63
N SER A 312 5.33 -22.33 -0.60
CA SER A 312 5.66 -21.04 -1.23
C SER A 312 5.04 -19.85 -0.51
N ARG A 313 3.85 -20.00 0.09
CA ARG A 313 3.20 -18.97 0.94
C ARG A 313 4.01 -18.57 2.19
N SER A 314 5.12 -19.24 2.51
CA SER A 314 6.01 -18.83 3.61
C SER A 314 6.74 -17.50 3.35
N GLN A 315 6.76 -17.02 2.10
CA GLN A 315 7.00 -15.61 1.73
C GLN A 315 6.09 -15.29 0.52
N PRO A 316 5.07 -14.41 0.65
CA PRO A 316 5.37 -12.97 0.71
C PRO A 316 4.47 -12.14 1.66
N PHE A 317 5.03 -11.00 2.12
CA PHE A 317 4.40 -9.97 2.97
C PHE A 317 3.91 -10.43 4.34
N ALA A 318 4.26 -11.63 4.79
CA ALA A 318 3.84 -12.12 6.11
C ALA A 318 4.35 -11.23 7.26
N THR A 319 5.47 -10.53 7.06
CA THR A 319 6.06 -9.56 8.00
C THR A 319 5.50 -8.14 7.88
N ASN A 320 4.96 -7.77 6.72
CA ASN A 320 4.50 -6.40 6.39
C ASN A 320 2.97 -6.27 6.39
N ARG A 321 2.23 -7.33 6.72
CA ARG A 321 0.76 -7.26 6.84
C ARG A 321 0.29 -6.49 8.07
N PHE A 322 1.17 -6.25 9.05
CA PHE A 322 0.84 -5.59 10.31
C PHE A 322 2.08 -4.85 10.86
N PRO A 323 2.13 -3.51 10.79
CA PRO A 323 3.04 -2.69 11.59
C PRO A 323 2.89 -3.01 13.09
N ARG A 324 3.95 -2.83 13.88
CA ARG A 324 3.85 -3.08 15.34
C ARG A 324 3.02 -2.00 16.03
N GLU A 325 2.99 -0.82 15.43
CA GLU A 325 2.25 0.37 15.84
C GLU A 325 0.72 0.14 15.80
N VAL A 326 0.24 -0.89 15.09
CA VAL A 326 -1.19 -1.32 15.12
C VAL A 326 -1.64 -1.73 16.54
N PHE A 327 -0.71 -2.05 17.45
CA PHE A 327 -1.01 -2.26 18.87
C PHE A 327 -0.94 -1.01 19.75
N ASP A 328 -0.23 0.05 19.35
CA ASP A 328 -0.02 1.26 20.17
C ASP A 328 -0.94 2.44 19.76
N PHE A 329 -1.50 2.45 18.54
CA PHE A 329 -2.49 3.45 18.13
C PHE A 329 -3.89 3.29 18.77
N SER A 330 -4.10 2.28 19.63
CA SER A 330 -5.37 2.14 20.35
C SER A 330 -5.50 3.09 21.54
N GLN A 331 -5.61 4.40 21.26
CA GLN A 331 -6.22 5.37 22.18
C GLN A 331 -7.75 5.15 22.24
N GLY A 332 -8.16 3.95 22.67
CA GLY A 332 -9.54 3.62 23.00
C GLY A 332 -10.44 3.09 21.87
N GLN A 333 -10.00 3.10 20.60
CA GLN A 333 -10.70 2.44 19.49
C GLN A 333 -9.72 1.64 18.63
N THR A 334 -10.13 0.46 18.19
CA THR A 334 -9.33 -0.42 17.32
C THR A 334 -9.39 0.06 15.86
N VAL A 335 -8.38 -0.27 15.06
CA VAL A 335 -8.38 0.05 13.61
C VAL A 335 -9.56 -0.60 12.87
N VAL A 336 -10.06 -1.74 13.39
CA VAL A 336 -11.29 -2.38 12.92
C VAL A 336 -12.51 -1.51 13.24
N GLU A 337 -12.63 -0.97 14.46
CA GLU A 337 -13.72 -0.04 14.81
C GLU A 337 -13.64 1.28 14.02
N PHE A 338 -12.44 1.78 13.68
CA PHE A 338 -12.29 2.91 12.76
C PHE A 338 -12.81 2.56 11.36
N ALA A 339 -12.36 1.45 10.78
CA ALA A 339 -12.82 1.00 9.46
C ALA A 339 -14.34 0.72 9.44
N GLU A 340 -14.88 0.07 10.47
CA GLU A 340 -16.32 -0.20 10.64
C GLU A 340 -17.16 1.05 10.93
N ARG A 341 -16.56 2.09 11.49
CA ARG A 341 -17.22 3.39 11.72
C ARG A 341 -17.22 4.21 10.43
N PHE A 342 -16.07 4.31 9.75
CA PHE A 342 -15.94 4.96 8.45
C PHE A 342 -16.83 4.30 7.39
N GLN A 343 -16.93 2.96 7.42
CA GLN A 343 -17.85 2.18 6.60
C GLN A 343 -19.32 2.54 6.91
N ARG A 344 -19.68 2.69 8.18
CA ARG A 344 -21.04 3.12 8.60
C ARG A 344 -21.36 4.52 8.14
N GLU A 345 -20.46 5.48 8.33
CA GLU A 345 -20.65 6.87 7.93
C GLU A 345 -20.78 6.99 6.39
N LEU A 346 -20.04 6.17 5.62
CA LEU A 346 -20.22 6.04 4.16
C LEU A 346 -21.53 5.35 3.74
N GLU A 347 -21.93 4.28 4.43
CA GLU A 347 -23.19 3.56 4.14
C GLU A 347 -24.42 4.40 4.52
N GLU A 348 -24.39 5.13 5.64
CA GLU A 348 -25.43 6.08 6.04
C GLU A 348 -25.55 7.24 5.05
N LEU A 349 -24.42 7.78 4.54
CA LEU A 349 -24.42 8.78 3.46
C LEU A 349 -25.02 8.22 2.14
N LEU A 350 -24.75 6.96 1.80
CA LEU A 350 -25.31 6.30 0.61
C LEU A 350 -26.81 6.02 0.74
N ASP A 351 -27.28 5.53 1.90
CA ASP A 351 -28.70 5.29 2.15
C ASP A 351 -29.50 6.60 2.23
N MET A 352 -28.94 7.67 2.82
CA MET A 352 -29.56 9.00 2.82
C MET A 352 -29.70 9.61 1.41
N MET A 353 -28.84 9.24 0.45
CA MET A 353 -29.00 9.64 -0.95
C MET A 353 -30.01 8.78 -1.73
N LEU A 354 -30.32 7.56 -1.27
CA LEU A 354 -31.25 6.63 -1.93
C LEU A 354 -32.68 6.73 -1.40
N LEU A 355 -32.86 7.15 -0.14
CA LEU A 355 -34.14 7.36 0.52
C LEU A 355 -34.36 8.87 0.75
N GLY A 356 -34.95 9.55 -0.22
CA GLY A 356 -35.25 10.98 -0.17
C GLY A 356 -36.38 11.37 0.78
N ASP A 357 -36.30 10.95 2.05
CA ASP A 357 -37.25 11.30 3.12
C ASP A 357 -36.69 12.43 4.02
N PRO A 358 -37.50 13.45 4.37
CA PRO A 358 -37.04 14.61 5.14
C PRO A 358 -36.89 14.32 6.63
N VAL A 359 -35.90 14.97 7.26
CA VAL A 359 -35.62 14.90 8.71
C VAL A 359 -36.83 15.39 9.53
N PRO A 360 -37.40 14.59 10.45
CA PRO A 360 -38.51 15.03 11.28
C PRO A 360 -38.04 15.92 12.45
N THR A 361 -38.25 17.23 12.32
CA THR A 361 -37.89 18.21 13.34
C THR A 361 -38.84 18.20 14.55
N GLY A 362 -38.47 17.45 15.58
CA GLY A 362 -38.64 17.82 16.99
C GLY A 362 -39.99 17.62 17.69
N SER A 363 -39.93 17.18 18.95
CA SER A 363 -40.80 17.67 20.03
C SER A 363 -40.21 17.36 21.41
N ARG A 364 -40.12 18.40 22.25
CA ARG A 364 -39.76 18.31 23.69
C ARG A 364 -41.03 17.96 24.51
N GLU A 365 -40.81 17.40 25.71
CA GLU A 365 -41.76 17.21 26.83
C GLU A 365 -42.65 15.95 26.94
N HIS A 366 -42.83 15.55 28.21
CA HIS A 366 -43.74 14.53 28.79
C HIS A 366 -43.61 13.06 28.30
N PHE A 367 -43.20 12.10 29.15
CA PHE A 367 -43.98 11.68 30.32
C PHE A 367 -43.14 11.02 31.43
N ASP A 368 -43.48 11.35 32.68
CA ASP A 368 -43.03 10.66 33.91
C ASP A 368 -43.90 9.40 34.19
N LYS A 369 -43.39 8.49 35.01
CA LYS A 369 -44.07 7.32 35.64
C LYS A 369 -44.32 6.07 34.79
N ARG A 370 -43.53 5.03 35.08
CA ARG A 370 -44.12 3.75 35.54
C ARG A 370 -43.35 3.16 36.72
N SER A 371 -44.09 2.76 37.74
CA SER A 371 -43.59 2.41 39.06
C SER A 371 -43.01 0.99 39.14
N GLN A 372 -41.95 0.86 39.95
CA GLN A 372 -41.81 -0.12 41.05
C GLN A 372 -42.27 -1.58 40.82
N THR A 373 -41.38 -2.55 41.09
CA THR A 373 -41.53 -3.44 42.28
C THR A 373 -40.37 -4.43 42.42
N TYR A 374 -39.49 -4.23 43.40
CA TYR A 374 -39.15 -5.27 44.38
C TYR A 374 -38.57 -4.64 45.65
N THR A 375 -38.81 -5.25 46.81
CA THR A 375 -38.57 -4.65 48.12
C THR A 375 -38.00 -5.67 49.09
N ARG A 376 -36.99 -5.27 49.89
CA ARG A 376 -36.68 -5.63 51.31
C ARG A 376 -35.18 -5.39 51.59
N GLN A 377 -34.80 -4.58 52.59
CA GLN A 377 -34.69 -4.90 54.05
C GLN A 377 -33.65 -6.01 54.31
N PHE A 378 -32.69 -5.92 55.25
CA PHE A 378 -32.22 -4.92 56.24
C PHE A 378 -30.64 -4.97 56.19
N ASP A 379 -29.83 -4.12 56.82
CA ASP A 379 -29.63 -3.92 58.26
C ASP A 379 -28.91 -2.58 58.58
N GLU A 380 -29.05 -2.16 59.83
CA GLU A 380 -28.41 -0.98 60.42
C GLU A 380 -27.04 -1.33 61.00
N ASP A 381 -26.06 -0.42 60.93
CA ASP A 381 -25.35 0.02 62.15
C ASP A 381 -24.50 1.29 61.96
N LYS A 382 -24.30 1.99 63.08
CA LYS A 382 -23.61 3.29 63.29
C LYS A 382 -22.90 3.21 64.67
N PRO A 383 -22.27 4.25 65.28
CA PRO A 383 -21.87 5.60 64.83
C PRO A 383 -20.46 6.07 65.35
N TYR A 384 -20.11 7.37 65.13
CA TYR A 384 -19.05 8.20 65.79
C TYR A 384 -17.57 7.76 65.61
N GLY A 385 -16.52 8.61 65.47
CA GLY A 385 -16.29 10.07 65.45
C GLY A 385 -14.77 10.33 65.17
N SER A 386 -14.13 11.51 65.29
CA SER A 386 -14.59 12.90 65.49
C SER A 386 -13.43 13.95 65.34
N VAL A 387 -13.58 14.93 64.43
CA VAL A 387 -13.33 16.39 64.65
C VAL A 387 -11.93 16.89 65.16
N PHE A 388 -11.06 17.31 64.21
CA PHE A 388 -10.12 18.50 64.24
C PHE A 388 -9.00 18.66 65.33
N PRO A 389 -8.04 19.63 65.23
CA PRO A 389 -7.20 20.05 64.08
C PRO A 389 -5.72 20.46 64.42
N ARG A 390 -4.94 20.87 63.39
CA ARG A 390 -3.71 21.74 63.39
C ARG A 390 -2.43 21.28 64.12
N HIS A 391 -1.31 21.21 63.39
CA HIS A 391 -0.15 22.16 63.51
C HIS A 391 0.89 21.95 62.38
N GLN A 392 1.35 23.05 61.77
CA GLN A 392 2.61 23.19 60.99
C GLN A 392 3.72 23.75 61.92
N PRO A 393 4.93 24.09 61.43
CA PRO A 393 5.92 23.30 60.67
C PRO A 393 7.32 23.36 61.32
N LYS A 394 8.29 22.49 60.96
CA LYS A 394 9.75 22.75 61.16
C LYS A 394 10.68 22.06 60.14
N ASP A 395 11.27 22.89 59.28
CA ASP A 395 12.67 22.99 58.82
C ASP A 395 13.73 21.88 59.03
N ARG A 396 14.61 21.81 58.00
CA ARG A 396 16.01 21.30 57.94
C ARG A 396 16.20 19.76 58.05
N ALA A 397 17.01 19.13 57.20
CA ALA A 397 18.32 19.57 56.71
C ALA A 397 18.74 18.96 55.37
N THR A 398 19.49 19.74 54.57
CA THR A 398 20.41 19.26 53.53
C THR A 398 21.66 18.63 54.14
N PHE A 399 22.20 17.56 53.56
CA PHE A 399 23.64 17.28 53.64
C PHE A 399 24.14 16.46 52.43
N TYR A 400 25.14 17.06 51.75
CA TYR A 400 26.11 16.55 50.77
C TYR A 400 25.62 15.71 49.58
#